data_AF-A0A354IFW1-F1
#
_entry.id   AF-A0A354IFW1-F1
#
_cell.length_a   1.000
_cell.length_b   1.000
_cell.length_c   1.000
_cell.angle_alpha   90.00
_cell.angle_beta   90.00
_cell.angle_gamma   90.00
#
_symmetry.space_group_name_H-M   'P 1'
#
loop_
_entity.id
_entity.type
_entity.pdbx_description
1 polymer ?
#
loop_
_entity_poly.entity_id
_entity_poly.type
_entity_poly.pdbx_seq_one_letter_code
_entity_poly.pdbx_strand_id
1 'polypeptide(L)' 'MISSKKMKFAVTTAAATAVVCTGAFAANVTSTTDLNVRSGPGTSYSVLTVMKGGTSTAKLGQTGIWVKVNVNGK' A
#
# COMPACT_ATOMS: atom_id res chain seq x y z
N MET A 1 -27.71 -46.57 -14.57
CA MET A 1 -26.23 -46.50 -14.66
C MET A 1 -25.71 -45.53 -13.60
N ILE A 2 -25.60 -45.98 -12.35
CA ILE A 2 -24.87 -45.27 -11.28
C ILE A 2 -23.72 -46.21 -10.91
N SER A 3 -22.48 -45.80 -11.16
CA SER A 3 -21.29 -46.60 -10.90
C SER A 3 -20.46 -45.94 -9.82
N SER A 4 -20.29 -46.65 -8.72
CA SER A 4 -19.53 -46.25 -7.53
C SER A 4 -18.03 -46.23 -7.83
N LYS A 5 -17.29 -45.21 -7.36
CA LYS A 5 -15.83 -45.36 -7.23
C LYS A 5 -15.23 -44.57 -6.05
N LYS A 6 -15.13 -45.31 -4.95
CA LYS A 6 -14.07 -45.36 -3.93
C LYS A 6 -13.13 -44.15 -3.81
N MET A 7 -13.17 -43.56 -2.61
CA MET A 7 -12.10 -42.84 -1.92
C MET A 7 -10.67 -43.20 -2.37
N LYS A 8 -9.91 -42.17 -2.74
CA LYS A 8 -8.45 -42.13 -2.62
C LYS A 8 -8.04 -40.72 -2.18
N PHE A 9 -7.91 -40.50 -0.88
CA PHE A 9 -7.14 -39.38 -0.35
C PHE A 9 -5.66 -39.67 -0.65
N ALA A 10 -5.16 -39.14 -1.76
CA ALA A 10 -3.73 -39.06 -2.00
C ALA A 10 -3.28 -37.67 -1.54
N VAL A 11 -2.87 -37.57 -0.27
CA VAL A 11 -2.11 -36.40 0.19
C VAL A 11 -0.77 -36.47 -0.54
N THR A 12 -0.62 -35.65 -1.57
CA THR A 12 0.64 -35.50 -2.29
C THR A 12 1.21 -34.18 -1.84
N THR A 13 2.36 -34.25 -1.19
CA THR A 13 3.09 -33.16 -0.54
C THR A 13 3.08 -31.91 -1.41
N ALA A 14 2.27 -30.94 -1.04
CA ALA A 14 2.25 -29.64 -1.67
C ALA A 14 3.58 -28.95 -1.33
N ALA A 15 4.45 -28.79 -2.34
CA ALA A 15 5.54 -27.84 -2.25
C ALA A 15 4.91 -26.46 -2.01
N ALA A 16 5.03 -25.96 -0.79
CA ALA A 16 4.57 -24.63 -0.41
C ALA A 16 5.42 -23.61 -1.16
N THR A 17 5.01 -23.24 -2.37
CA THR A 17 5.42 -21.96 -2.95
C THR A 17 4.87 -20.89 -2.03
N ALA A 18 5.74 -20.32 -1.20
CA ALA A 18 5.41 -19.19 -0.36
C ALA A 18 4.76 -18.12 -1.25
N VAL A 19 3.48 -17.86 -1.02
CA VAL A 19 2.80 -16.72 -1.59
C VAL A 19 3.46 -15.49 -0.95
N VAL A 20 4.44 -14.92 -1.63
CA VAL A 20 4.97 -13.61 -1.27
C VAL A 20 3.89 -12.61 -1.67
N CYS A 21 2.91 -12.41 -0.79
CA CYS A 21 2.03 -11.25 -0.90
C CYS A 21 2.90 -10.02 -0.62
N THR A 22 3.60 -9.51 -1.65
CA THR A 22 4.12 -8.14 -1.67
C THR A 22 2.94 -7.19 -1.82
N GLY A 23 2.01 -7.23 -0.86
CA GLY A 23 0.91 -6.30 -0.75
C GLY A 23 1.47 -4.97 -0.25
N ALA A 24 2.05 -4.19 -1.14
CA ALA A 24 2.19 -2.77 -0.90
C ALA A 24 0.76 -2.20 -0.85
N PHE A 25 0.17 -2.14 0.34
CA PHE A 25 -1.04 -1.37 0.59
C PHE A 25 -0.68 0.11 0.44
N ALA A 26 -0.61 0.57 -0.81
CA ALA A 26 -0.64 1.98 -1.13
C ALA A 26 -2.03 2.50 -0.77
N ALA A 27 -2.25 2.76 0.52
CA ALA A 27 -3.45 3.46 0.97
C ALA A 27 -3.44 4.82 0.29
N ASN A 28 -4.45 5.09 -0.54
CA ASN A 28 -4.59 6.40 -1.16
C ASN A 28 -4.96 7.39 -0.04
N VAL A 29 -4.19 8.47 0.08
CA VAL A 29 -4.43 9.53 1.06
C VAL A 29 -4.99 10.72 0.29
N THR A 30 -6.20 11.11 0.66
CA THR A 30 -6.85 12.29 0.11
C THR A 30 -6.70 13.43 1.08
N SER A 31 -6.14 14.53 0.60
CA SER A 31 -6.11 15.78 1.37
C SER A 31 -7.50 16.36 1.47
N THR A 32 -7.96 16.74 2.66
CA THR A 32 -9.24 17.47 2.81
C THR A 32 -9.07 18.97 2.63
N THR A 33 -7.86 19.49 2.92
CA THR A 33 -7.51 20.92 2.84
C THR A 33 -6.18 21.11 2.09
N ASP A 34 -5.79 22.36 1.88
CA ASP A 34 -4.47 22.68 1.33
C ASP A 34 -3.36 22.33 2.35
N LEU A 35 -2.44 21.45 1.97
CA LEU A 35 -1.35 20.96 2.83
C LEU A 35 0.02 21.29 2.24
N ASN A 36 0.93 21.72 3.12
CA ASN A 36 2.34 21.94 2.76
C ASN A 36 3.09 20.62 2.75
N VAL A 37 3.57 20.19 1.58
CA VAL A 37 4.44 19.03 1.41
C VAL A 37 5.88 19.48 1.66
N ARG A 38 6.53 18.87 2.65
CA ARG A 38 7.91 19.20 3.05
C ARG A 38 8.88 18.12 2.60
N SER A 39 10.17 18.49 2.49
CA SER A 39 11.23 17.57 2.06
C SER A 39 11.56 16.47 3.07
N GLY A 40 11.13 16.60 4.32
CA GLY A 40 11.36 15.60 5.35
C GLY A 40 10.32 15.64 6.47
N PRO A 41 10.38 14.65 7.38
CA PRO A 41 9.45 14.53 8.48
C PRO A 41 9.79 15.53 9.60
N GLY A 42 9.36 16.78 9.45
CA GLY A 42 9.52 17.83 10.44
C GLY A 42 9.15 19.22 9.94
N THR A 43 8.94 20.15 10.87
CA THR A 43 8.61 21.56 10.57
C THR A 43 9.84 22.39 10.19
N SER A 44 11.04 21.91 10.49
CA SER A 44 12.32 22.52 10.11
C SER A 44 12.68 22.30 8.63
N TYR A 45 12.06 21.32 7.96
CA TYR A 45 12.29 21.05 6.54
C TYR A 45 11.56 22.08 5.66
N SER A 46 12.20 22.48 4.56
CA SER A 46 11.62 23.37 3.56
C SER A 46 10.35 22.79 2.94
N VAL A 47 9.38 23.65 2.63
CA VAL A 47 8.18 23.29 1.87
C VAL A 47 8.57 23.14 0.40
N LEU A 48 8.34 21.96 -0.17
CA LEU A 48 8.62 21.65 -1.59
C LEU A 48 7.45 22.08 -2.49
N THR A 49 6.23 21.86 -2.01
CA THR A 49 5.02 22.20 -2.75
C THR A 49 3.81 22.27 -1.82
N VAL A 50 2.71 22.80 -2.33
CA VAL A 50 1.41 22.80 -1.64
C VAL A 50 0.50 21.83 -2.37
N MET A 51 0.09 20.77 -1.68
CA MET A 51 -0.91 19.84 -2.17
C MET A 51 -2.30 20.45 -1.94
N LYS A 52 -3.08 20.59 -3.00
CA LYS A 52 -4.44 21.13 -2.92
C LYS A 52 -5.40 20.17 -2.22
N GLY A 53 -6.33 20.72 -1.44
CA GLY A 53 -7.46 19.97 -0.90
C GLY A 53 -8.23 19.25 -2.01
N GLY A 54 -8.64 18.02 -1.76
CA GLY A 54 -9.27 17.12 -2.73
C GLY A 54 -8.29 16.28 -3.56
N THR A 55 -6.97 16.53 -3.47
CA THR A 55 -5.98 15.72 -4.17
C THR A 55 -5.78 14.39 -3.47
N SER A 56 -5.87 13.29 -4.22
CA SER A 56 -5.59 11.94 -3.73
C SER A 56 -4.21 11.49 -4.21
N THR A 57 -3.37 10.99 -3.30
CA THR A 57 -2.01 10.53 -3.60
C THR A 57 -1.68 9.23 -2.90
N ALA A 58 -0.83 8.43 -3.53
CA ALA A 58 -0.40 7.17 -2.95
C ALA A 58 0.47 7.42 -1.71
N LYS A 59 0.09 6.81 -0.58
CA LYS A 59 0.95 6.72 0.61
C LYS A 59 2.10 5.77 0.32
N LEU A 60 3.32 6.33 0.27
CA LEU A 60 4.55 5.57 0.13
C LEU A 60 5.05 5.05 1.48
N GLY A 61 4.68 5.72 2.57
CA GLY A 61 5.13 5.35 3.91
C GLY A 61 4.69 6.35 4.96
N GLN A 62 5.09 6.11 6.20
CA GLN A 62 4.83 7.01 7.33
C GLN A 62 6.03 7.00 8.26
N THR A 63 6.38 8.18 8.77
CA THR A 63 7.44 8.38 9.76
C THR A 63 6.88 9.24 10.88
N GLY A 64 6.51 8.59 11.99
CA GLY A 64 5.80 9.23 13.10
C GLY A 64 4.45 9.79 12.65
N ILE A 65 4.28 11.11 12.80
CA ILE A 65 3.10 11.88 12.38
C ILE A 65 3.17 12.36 10.92
N TRP A 66 4.28 12.12 10.21
CA TRP A 66 4.45 12.53 8.82
C TRP A 66 4.15 11.39 7.86
N VAL A 67 3.36 11.67 6.83
CA VAL A 67 3.05 10.72 5.77
C VAL A 67 3.92 11.03 4.56
N LYS A 68 4.62 10.02 4.04
CA LYS A 68 5.34 10.12 2.78
C LYS A 68 4.36 9.89 1.64
N VAL A 69 4.23 10.89 0.78
CA VAL A 69 3.35 10.91 -0.39
C VAL A 69 4.17 11.22 -1.63
N ASN A 70 3.72 10.77 -2.80
CA ASN A 70 4.22 11.28 -4.08
C ASN A 70 3.22 12.32 -4.60
N VAL A 71 3.65 13.58 -4.67
CA VAL A 71 2.81 14.67 -5.17
C VAL A 71 3.45 15.26 -6.41
N ASN A 72 2.83 15.03 -7.57
CA ASN A 72 3.29 15.57 -8.86
C ASN A 72 4.75 15.19 -9.19
N GLY A 73 5.15 13.95 -8.88
CA GLY A 73 6.51 13.44 -9.13
C GLY A 73 7.56 13.87 -8.10
N LYS A 74 7.14 14.44 -6.97
CA LYS A 74 8.00 14.82 -5.83
C LYS A 74 7.71 13.98 -4.59
#